data_AF-A0AA36IBT2-F1
#
_entry.id   AF-A0AA36IBT2-F1
#
_cell.length_a   1.000
_cell.length_b   1.000
_cell.length_c   1.000
_cell.angle_alpha   90.00
_cell.angle_beta   90.00
_cell.angle_gamma   90.00
#
_symmetry.space_group_name_H-M   'P 1'
#
loop_
_entity.id
_entity.type
_entity.pdbx_description
1 polymer ?
#
loop_
_entity_poly.entity_id
_entity_poly.type
_entity_poly.pdbx_seq_one_letter_code
_entity_poly.pdbx_strand_id
1 'polypeptide(L)'
;MDAPRFSIKSRSSKRQLLMQLALLPPTGARAKVKPTPPGGPPPKAAAKAPTKTRDASSEIQRILGAASAEEKLQISGEATEEAILKVWKKLVLLLHPDKLQSLDDDTKAKGAEALHEVHAAKEELRQRAQQACAQVPVPPTRGSAPRCLNATPGARKYEISWMLPEVQDPKAPIEKYEVWGPRYCSEPGETFDWVLLATLPPLQSQFIIVEEAPTQQDVMWAADRVLRPTMSLAVYAVNGKGPSEALSLELPWTSAFPWLRGVGSLLCGKCFKLTPRGARQAWTACAGCGVGLAAELAIVVRCTGCGGEVLWQHNALSCTSCRKSFGHNMPSRRSHGQDGHDRYHGARAW
;
A
#
# COMPACT_ATOMS: atom_id res chain seq x y z
N MET A 1 37.44 11.59 25.42
CA MET A 1 37.40 10.50 24.42
C MET A 1 36.18 10.74 23.57
N ASP A 2 36.39 11.50 22.51
CA ASP A 2 35.34 12.14 21.71
C ASP A 2 34.74 11.18 20.67
N ALA A 3 33.41 11.10 20.66
CA ALA A 3 32.65 10.36 19.67
C ALA A 3 32.50 11.16 18.36
N PRO A 4 32.59 10.52 17.18
CA PRO A 4 32.50 11.24 15.92
C PRO A 4 31.04 11.60 15.57
N ARG A 5 30.80 12.89 15.33
CA ARG A 5 29.57 13.43 14.74
C ARG A 5 29.56 13.16 13.22
N PHE A 6 28.69 12.28 12.75
CA PHE A 6 28.40 12.15 11.32
C PHE A 6 27.31 13.15 10.90
N SER A 7 27.72 14.13 10.09
CA SER A 7 26.85 15.13 9.44
C SER A 7 26.48 14.64 8.04
N ILE A 8 25.26 14.14 7.85
CA ILE A 8 24.72 13.80 6.53
C ILE A 8 23.97 15.01 5.97
N LYS A 9 24.58 15.71 5.01
CA LYS A 9 23.93 16.76 4.21
C LYS A 9 23.09 16.12 3.12
N SER A 10 21.78 16.04 3.32
CA SER A 10 20.80 15.74 2.26
C SER A 10 20.57 17.00 1.42
N ARG A 11 21.09 17.01 0.18
CA ARG A 11 20.85 18.05 -0.82
C ARG A 11 19.74 17.60 -1.79
N SER A 12 18.68 18.40 -1.81
CA SER A 12 17.83 18.75 -2.96
C SER A 12 17.41 17.65 -3.94
N SER A 13 16.15 17.20 -3.81
CA SER A 13 15.36 16.69 -4.95
C SER A 13 13.98 17.34 -4.91
N LYS A 14 13.89 18.59 -5.40
CA LYS A 14 12.65 19.37 -5.45
C LYS A 14 12.44 20.09 -6.78
N ARG A 15 13.03 19.59 -7.87
CA ARG A 15 13.05 20.28 -9.17
C ARG A 15 12.76 19.40 -10.39
N GLN A 16 11.93 18.37 -10.23
CA GLN A 16 11.62 17.45 -11.33
C GLN A 16 10.13 17.12 -11.47
N LEU A 17 9.26 18.12 -11.26
CA LEU A 17 7.81 17.94 -11.43
C LEU A 17 7.10 19.15 -12.06
N LEU A 18 7.78 19.85 -12.97
CA LEU A 18 7.23 21.02 -13.67
C LEU A 18 7.79 21.11 -15.11
N MET A 19 7.56 20.09 -15.94
CA MET A 19 7.74 20.17 -17.40
C MET A 19 6.99 19.04 -18.13
N GLN A 20 5.66 19.00 -18.03
CA GLN A 20 4.87 18.08 -18.87
C GLN A 20 3.42 18.55 -19.14
N LEU A 21 3.24 19.85 -19.35
CA LEU A 21 1.97 20.43 -19.83
C LEU A 21 2.26 21.45 -20.94
N ALA A 22 2.76 20.97 -22.07
CA ALA A 22 2.68 21.66 -23.33
C ALA A 22 2.74 20.60 -24.43
N LEU A 23 1.62 20.46 -25.17
CA LEU A 23 1.50 19.99 -26.56
C LEU A 23 0.09 19.40 -26.76
N LEU A 24 -0.88 20.27 -27.03
CA LEU A 24 -2.07 19.91 -27.79
C LEU A 24 -2.14 20.81 -29.04
N PRO A 25 -2.40 20.25 -30.24
CA PRO A 25 -2.52 21.02 -31.47
C PRO A 25 -3.86 21.77 -31.55
N PRO A 26 -3.92 22.91 -32.26
CA PRO A 26 -5.17 23.63 -32.48
C PRO A 26 -5.89 23.05 -33.69
N THR A 27 -6.96 22.27 -33.49
CA THR A 27 -7.87 21.88 -34.58
C THR A 27 -9.03 22.86 -34.65
N GLY A 28 -8.87 23.83 -35.54
CA GLY A 28 -9.96 24.68 -36.00
C GLY A 28 -10.89 23.91 -36.94
N ALA A 29 -12.20 23.97 -36.65
CA ALA A 29 -13.25 23.74 -37.63
C ALA A 29 -14.35 24.77 -37.38
N ARG A 30 -14.29 25.89 -38.11
CA ARG A 30 -15.36 26.89 -38.15
C ARG A 30 -16.54 26.33 -38.94
N ALA A 31 -17.63 25.97 -38.26
CA ALA A 31 -18.91 25.73 -38.90
C ALA A 31 -19.54 27.08 -39.33
N LYS A 32 -19.82 27.21 -40.64
CA LYS A 32 -20.58 28.33 -41.21
C LYS A 32 -22.02 28.28 -40.70
N VAL A 33 -22.39 29.24 -39.85
CA VAL A 33 -23.78 29.48 -39.43
C VAL A 33 -24.50 30.28 -40.54
N LYS A 34 -25.62 29.75 -41.03
CA LYS A 34 -26.51 30.41 -41.99
C LYS A 34 -27.23 31.60 -41.32
N PRO A 35 -27.35 32.77 -41.97
CA PRO A 35 -28.12 33.89 -41.44
C PRO A 35 -29.61 33.59 -41.46
N THR A 36 -30.26 33.75 -40.30
CA THR A 36 -31.71 33.65 -40.09
C THR A 36 -32.36 35.03 -40.35
N PRO A 37 -33.55 35.11 -40.98
CA PRO A 37 -34.22 36.38 -41.26
C PRO A 37 -34.69 37.11 -39.98
N PRO A 38 -34.88 38.44 -40.01
CA PRO A 38 -35.25 39.24 -38.85
C PRO A 38 -36.69 38.92 -38.42
N GLY A 39 -36.82 38.28 -37.26
CA GLY A 39 -38.09 38.11 -36.55
C GLY A 39 -38.58 39.45 -35.98
N GLY A 40 -39.89 39.67 -36.09
CA GLY A 40 -40.57 40.91 -35.75
C GLY A 40 -40.55 41.32 -34.26
N PRO A 41 -41.24 42.41 -33.92
CA PRO A 41 -41.12 43.09 -32.63
C PRO A 41 -41.54 42.20 -31.45
N PRO A 42 -40.83 42.28 -30.31
CA PRO A 42 -41.09 41.43 -29.15
C PRO A 42 -42.46 41.75 -28.52
N PRO A 43 -43.21 40.73 -28.07
CA PRO A 43 -44.40 40.95 -27.25
C PRO A 43 -44.00 41.62 -25.92
N LYS A 44 -44.74 42.65 -25.55
CA LYS A 44 -44.60 43.43 -24.32
C LYS A 44 -44.35 42.52 -23.12
N ALA A 45 -43.21 42.73 -22.47
CA ALA A 45 -42.81 42.07 -21.24
C ALA A 45 -43.89 42.26 -20.17
N ALA A 46 -44.58 41.17 -19.82
CA ALA A 46 -45.29 41.09 -18.55
C ALA A 46 -44.24 41.22 -17.43
N ALA A 47 -44.41 42.22 -16.57
CA ALA A 47 -43.55 42.47 -15.43
C ALA A 47 -43.47 41.21 -14.55
N LYS A 48 -42.33 40.52 -14.59
CA LYS A 48 -42.02 39.44 -13.65
C LYS A 48 -41.99 40.04 -12.24
N ALA A 49 -42.83 39.49 -11.36
CA ALA A 49 -42.85 39.81 -9.95
C ALA A 49 -41.41 39.78 -9.36
N PRO A 50 -41.05 40.71 -8.46
CA PRO A 50 -39.73 40.77 -7.87
C PRO A 50 -39.46 39.48 -7.09
N THR A 51 -38.57 38.66 -7.65
CA THR A 51 -38.01 37.51 -6.93
C THR A 51 -37.14 38.10 -5.83
N LYS A 52 -37.54 37.94 -4.57
CA LYS A 52 -36.74 38.34 -3.39
C LYS A 52 -35.30 37.83 -3.59
N THR A 53 -34.40 38.74 -3.92
CA THR A 53 -32.96 38.48 -3.92
C THR A 53 -32.59 38.13 -2.50
N ARG A 54 -32.17 36.88 -2.26
CA ARG A 54 -31.64 36.47 -0.96
C ARG A 54 -30.45 37.36 -0.64
N ASP A 55 -30.49 37.96 0.54
CA ASP A 55 -29.38 38.73 1.07
C ASP A 55 -28.21 37.78 1.39
N ALA A 56 -27.01 38.14 0.92
CA ALA A 56 -25.83 37.29 1.05
C ALA A 56 -25.36 37.23 2.51
N SER A 57 -25.42 38.34 3.25
CA SER A 57 -24.93 38.43 4.62
C SER A 57 -25.73 37.54 5.58
N SER A 58 -27.06 37.56 5.47
CA SER A 58 -27.93 36.65 6.25
C SER A 58 -27.70 35.17 5.90
N GLU A 59 -27.46 34.85 4.63
CA GLU A 59 -27.18 33.47 4.21
C GLU A 59 -25.83 32.97 4.75
N ILE A 60 -24.79 33.83 4.77
CA ILE A 60 -23.48 33.52 5.35
C ILE A 60 -23.61 33.17 6.82
N GLN A 61 -24.27 34.03 7.62
CA GLN A 61 -24.45 33.78 9.05
C GLN A 61 -25.21 32.49 9.30
N ARG A 62 -26.23 32.21 8.48
CA ARG A 62 -27.01 30.97 8.57
C ARG A 62 -26.18 29.73 8.28
N ILE A 63 -25.32 29.75 7.26
CA ILE A 63 -24.46 28.60 6.91
C ILE A 63 -23.46 28.33 8.03
N LEU A 64 -22.82 29.37 8.55
CA LEU A 64 -21.82 29.23 9.62
C LEU A 64 -22.46 28.81 10.96
N GLY A 65 -23.72 29.19 11.20
CA GLY A 65 -24.47 28.75 12.38
C GLY A 65 -25.12 27.36 12.27
N ALA A 66 -25.12 26.74 11.09
CA ALA A 66 -25.74 25.44 10.86
C ALA A 66 -24.86 24.29 11.36
N ALA A 67 -25.46 23.34 12.08
CA ALA A 67 -24.74 22.24 12.70
C ALA A 67 -24.57 21.03 11.76
N SER A 68 -25.53 20.82 10.85
CA SER A 68 -25.55 19.68 9.93
C SER A 68 -25.34 20.08 8.47
N ALA A 69 -24.89 19.13 7.65
CA ALA A 69 -24.73 19.33 6.21
C ALA A 69 -26.08 19.63 5.51
N GLU A 70 -27.16 19.00 5.97
CA GLU A 70 -28.54 19.24 5.53
C GLU A 70 -29.00 20.68 5.82
N GLU A 71 -28.74 21.17 7.03
CA GLU A 71 -29.04 22.56 7.40
C GLU A 71 -28.21 23.53 6.57
N LYS A 72 -26.90 23.30 6.43
CA LYS A 72 -26.01 24.14 5.61
C LYS A 72 -26.52 24.27 4.17
N LEU A 73 -27.05 23.21 3.60
CA LEU A 73 -27.60 23.19 2.24
C LEU A 73 -29.12 23.42 2.15
N GLN A 74 -29.83 23.61 3.26
CA GLN A 74 -31.30 23.78 3.31
C GLN A 74 -32.07 22.71 2.53
N ILE A 75 -31.69 21.45 2.71
CA ILE A 75 -32.30 20.30 2.05
C ILE A 75 -32.84 19.33 3.10
N SER A 76 -33.88 18.59 2.72
CA SER A 76 -34.37 17.47 3.53
C SER A 76 -33.36 16.33 3.53
N GLY A 77 -33.32 15.52 4.58
CA GLY A 77 -32.46 14.33 4.68
C GLY A 77 -32.72 13.29 3.58
N GLU A 78 -33.86 13.35 2.89
CA GLU A 78 -34.22 12.47 1.77
C GLU A 78 -33.99 13.11 0.38
N ALA A 79 -33.25 14.23 0.30
CA ALA A 79 -33.02 14.92 -0.97
C ALA A 79 -32.19 14.07 -1.96
N THR A 80 -32.60 14.04 -3.23
CA THR A 80 -31.84 13.37 -4.30
C THR A 80 -30.56 14.14 -4.65
N GLU A 81 -29.57 13.46 -5.25
CA GLU A 81 -28.30 14.08 -5.64
C GLU A 81 -28.48 15.30 -6.56
N GLU A 82 -29.49 15.27 -7.45
CA GLU A 82 -29.81 16.40 -8.33
C GLU A 82 -30.33 17.60 -7.53
N ALA A 83 -31.11 17.37 -6.48
CA ALA A 83 -31.59 18.42 -5.59
C ALA A 83 -30.43 19.05 -4.80
N ILE A 84 -29.53 18.22 -4.27
CA ILE A 84 -28.30 18.65 -3.59
C ILE A 84 -27.45 19.52 -4.53
N LEU A 85 -27.18 19.04 -5.75
CA LEU A 85 -26.39 19.77 -6.76
C LEU A 85 -27.04 21.10 -7.15
N LYS A 86 -28.36 21.14 -7.27
CA LYS A 86 -29.09 22.35 -7.63
C LYS A 86 -28.99 23.41 -6.54
N VAL A 87 -29.09 23.04 -5.27
CA VAL A 87 -28.97 23.99 -4.15
C VAL A 87 -27.53 24.42 -3.96
N TRP A 88 -26.58 23.48 -3.98
CA TRP A 88 -25.14 23.77 -3.93
C TRP A 88 -24.73 24.80 -5.01
N LYS A 89 -25.13 24.61 -6.27
CA LYS A 89 -24.83 25.57 -7.35
C LYS A 89 -25.39 26.97 -7.06
N LYS A 90 -26.59 27.07 -6.49
CA LYS A 90 -27.19 28.36 -6.12
C LYS A 90 -26.40 29.06 -5.02
N LEU A 91 -25.98 28.33 -3.99
CA LEU A 91 -25.20 28.88 -2.89
C LEU A 91 -23.80 29.29 -3.35
N VAL A 92 -23.12 28.48 -4.16
CA VAL A 92 -21.82 28.84 -4.75
C VAL A 92 -21.92 30.14 -5.57
N LEU A 93 -22.97 30.32 -6.36
CA LEU A 93 -23.19 31.54 -7.14
C LEU A 93 -23.54 32.77 -6.27
N LEU A 94 -24.14 32.56 -5.11
CA LEU A 94 -24.46 33.62 -4.15
C LEU A 94 -23.22 34.06 -3.36
N LEU A 95 -22.40 33.09 -2.96
CA LEU A 95 -21.21 33.27 -2.12
C LEU A 95 -19.91 33.48 -2.92
N HIS A 96 -20.00 33.56 -4.25
CA HIS A 96 -18.84 33.78 -5.09
C HIS A 96 -18.14 35.11 -4.73
N PRO A 97 -16.81 35.17 -4.65
CA PRO A 97 -16.08 36.39 -4.25
C PRO A 97 -16.51 37.64 -5.02
N ASP A 98 -16.76 37.52 -6.33
CA ASP A 98 -17.22 38.64 -7.18
C ASP A 98 -18.54 39.25 -6.72
N LYS A 99 -19.46 38.45 -6.17
CA LYS A 99 -20.76 38.94 -5.66
C LYS A 99 -20.66 39.57 -4.28
N LEU A 100 -19.61 39.24 -3.54
CA LEU A 100 -19.36 39.76 -2.20
C LEU A 100 -18.48 41.03 -2.21
N GLN A 101 -18.00 41.48 -3.39
CA GLN A 101 -17.10 42.64 -3.51
C GLN A 101 -17.67 43.92 -2.90
N SER A 102 -18.99 44.11 -2.96
CA SER A 102 -19.68 45.30 -2.43
C SER A 102 -19.92 45.27 -0.92
N LEU A 103 -19.61 44.17 -0.24
CA LEU A 103 -19.77 44.02 1.21
C LEU A 103 -18.50 44.47 1.95
N ASP A 104 -18.59 44.59 3.27
CA ASP A 104 -17.42 44.85 4.12
C ASP A 104 -16.47 43.65 4.16
N ASP A 105 -15.22 43.89 4.56
CA ASP A 105 -14.16 42.89 4.49
C ASP A 105 -14.35 41.74 5.49
N ASP A 106 -14.99 41.98 6.64
CA ASP A 106 -15.35 40.92 7.60
C ASP A 106 -16.39 39.97 7.00
N THR A 107 -17.43 40.52 6.37
CA THR A 107 -18.44 39.71 5.67
C THR A 107 -17.84 38.93 4.50
N LYS A 108 -16.89 39.50 3.75
CA LYS A 108 -16.18 38.77 2.67
C LYS A 108 -15.41 37.56 3.20
N ALA A 109 -14.67 37.75 4.31
CA ALA A 109 -13.91 36.67 4.93
C ALA A 109 -14.84 35.53 5.39
N LYS A 110 -15.92 35.88 6.08
CA LYS A 110 -16.97 34.93 6.48
C LYS A 110 -17.65 34.26 5.28
N GLY A 111 -17.80 34.98 4.17
CA GLY A 111 -18.33 34.43 2.92
C GLY A 111 -17.44 33.35 2.30
N ALA A 112 -16.12 33.53 2.35
CA ALA A 112 -15.17 32.50 1.90
C ALA A 112 -15.21 31.25 2.79
N GLU A 113 -15.30 31.45 4.11
CA GLU A 113 -15.49 30.35 5.08
C GLU A 113 -16.81 29.61 4.84
N ALA A 114 -17.92 30.33 4.68
CA ALA A 114 -19.22 29.74 4.39
C ALA A 114 -19.21 28.97 3.05
N LEU A 115 -18.50 29.45 2.03
CA LEU A 115 -18.34 28.74 0.77
C LEU A 115 -17.58 27.42 0.94
N HIS A 116 -16.51 27.41 1.76
CA HIS A 116 -15.79 26.18 2.11
C HIS A 116 -16.71 25.18 2.83
N GLU A 117 -17.49 25.64 3.81
CA GLU A 117 -18.48 24.82 4.52
C GLU A 117 -19.55 24.24 3.59
N VAL A 118 -20.00 25.01 2.58
CA VAL A 118 -20.94 24.52 1.55
C VAL A 118 -20.32 23.42 0.69
N HIS A 119 -19.04 23.50 0.34
CA HIS A 119 -18.34 22.42 -0.36
C HIS A 119 -18.18 21.17 0.52
N ALA A 120 -17.79 21.36 1.78
CA ALA A 120 -17.66 20.27 2.74
C ALA A 120 -18.99 19.54 2.97
N ALA A 121 -20.08 20.29 3.20
CA ALA A 121 -21.42 19.74 3.38
C ALA A 121 -21.91 18.92 2.17
N LYS A 122 -21.63 19.38 0.95
CA LYS A 122 -21.97 18.62 -0.27
C LYS A 122 -21.21 17.29 -0.31
N GLU A 123 -19.89 17.30 -0.09
CA GLU A 123 -19.09 16.07 -0.14
C GLU A 123 -19.47 15.12 1.01
N GLU A 124 -19.82 15.64 2.18
CA GLU A 124 -20.31 14.83 3.31
C GLU A 124 -21.62 14.10 2.96
N LEU A 125 -22.62 14.80 2.41
CA LEU A 125 -23.88 14.15 2.02
C LEU A 125 -23.69 13.14 0.90
N ARG A 126 -22.82 13.45 -0.07
CA ARG A 126 -22.44 12.52 -1.12
C ARG A 126 -21.81 11.26 -0.52
N GLN A 127 -20.87 11.41 0.42
CA GLN A 127 -20.26 10.28 1.12
C GLN A 127 -21.29 9.48 1.92
N ARG A 128 -22.21 10.14 2.63
CA ARG A 128 -23.26 9.46 3.41
C ARG A 128 -24.21 8.65 2.52
N ALA A 129 -24.68 9.24 1.41
CA ALA A 129 -25.53 8.55 0.45
C ALA A 129 -24.78 7.36 -0.19
N GLN A 130 -23.50 7.56 -0.52
CA GLN A 130 -22.64 6.51 -1.04
C GLN A 130 -22.47 5.39 0.00
N GLN A 131 -22.18 5.70 1.26
CA GLN A 131 -22.09 4.72 2.33
C GLN A 131 -23.40 3.98 2.60
N ALA A 132 -24.56 4.63 2.45
CA ALA A 132 -25.86 3.98 2.64
C ALA A 132 -26.12 2.92 1.56
N CYS A 133 -25.80 3.24 0.31
CA CYS A 133 -26.09 2.42 -0.86
C CYS A 133 -24.92 1.56 -1.34
N ALA A 134 -23.73 1.76 -0.78
CA ALA A 134 -22.53 1.15 -1.34
C ALA A 134 -22.55 -0.37 -1.18
N GLN A 135 -22.06 -1.03 -2.23
CA GLN A 135 -21.65 -2.42 -2.19
C GLN A 135 -20.13 -2.45 -2.02
N VAL A 136 -19.61 -3.59 -1.56
CA VAL A 136 -18.17 -3.83 -1.51
C VAL A 136 -17.62 -3.75 -2.94
N PRO A 137 -16.47 -3.09 -3.18
CA PRO A 137 -15.90 -2.98 -4.53
C PRO A 137 -15.58 -4.33 -5.15
N VAL A 138 -15.58 -4.38 -6.48
CA VAL A 138 -15.09 -5.54 -7.22
C VAL A 138 -13.58 -5.71 -6.95
N PRO A 139 -13.08 -6.95 -6.79
CA PRO A 139 -11.66 -7.20 -6.60
C PRO A 139 -10.82 -6.61 -7.74
N PRO A 140 -9.64 -6.02 -7.45
CA PRO A 140 -8.77 -5.52 -8.50
C PRO A 140 -8.29 -6.67 -9.38
N THR A 141 -8.14 -6.40 -10.68
CA THR A 141 -7.63 -7.40 -11.63
C THR A 141 -6.11 -7.30 -11.74
N ARG A 142 -5.43 -8.43 -11.91
CA ARG A 142 -3.98 -8.48 -12.09
C ARG A 142 -3.53 -7.61 -13.27
N GLY A 143 -2.51 -6.78 -13.03
CA GLY A 143 -1.88 -5.94 -14.05
C GLY A 143 -0.70 -6.65 -14.71
N SER A 144 0.40 -5.93 -14.90
CA SER A 144 1.64 -6.50 -15.41
C SER A 144 2.27 -7.48 -14.43
N ALA A 145 3.07 -8.43 -14.94
CA ALA A 145 3.81 -9.38 -14.12
C ALA A 145 4.74 -8.63 -13.15
N PRO A 146 4.93 -9.12 -11.90
CA PRO A 146 5.81 -8.46 -10.95
C PRO A 146 7.25 -8.30 -11.45
N ARG A 147 7.87 -7.14 -11.19
CA ARG A 147 9.20 -6.80 -11.70
C ARG A 147 10.19 -6.51 -10.56
N CYS A 148 11.34 -7.18 -10.58
CA CYS A 148 12.44 -6.84 -9.69
C CYS A 148 13.16 -5.60 -10.22
N LEU A 149 13.10 -4.49 -9.49
CA LEU A 149 13.73 -3.21 -9.87
C LEU A 149 15.16 -3.09 -9.34
N ASN A 150 15.38 -3.58 -8.12
CA ASN A 150 16.72 -3.67 -7.54
C ASN A 150 16.83 -4.96 -6.75
N ALA A 151 17.87 -5.71 -7.07
CA ALA A 151 18.13 -6.96 -6.41
C ALA A 151 19.08 -6.76 -5.21
N THR A 152 19.89 -5.70 -5.14
CA THR A 152 20.95 -5.55 -4.12
C THR A 152 20.47 -5.78 -2.67
N PRO A 153 21.13 -6.64 -1.88
CA PRO A 153 20.78 -6.84 -0.46
C PRO A 153 20.81 -5.54 0.34
N GLY A 154 19.81 -5.32 1.18
CA GLY A 154 19.66 -4.07 1.94
C GLY A 154 19.04 -2.92 1.17
N ALA A 155 18.80 -3.08 -0.14
CA ALA A 155 18.17 -2.09 -1.01
C ALA A 155 17.25 -2.75 -2.06
N ARG A 156 16.64 -3.90 -1.71
CA ARG A 156 15.77 -4.65 -2.60
C ARG A 156 14.52 -3.85 -2.94
N LYS A 157 14.11 -3.90 -4.22
CA LYS A 157 12.91 -3.22 -4.72
C LYS A 157 12.14 -4.12 -5.67
N TYR A 158 10.85 -4.29 -5.41
CA TYR A 158 9.94 -5.05 -6.26
C TYR A 158 8.72 -4.21 -6.63
N GLU A 159 8.35 -4.21 -7.89
CA GLU A 159 7.16 -3.54 -8.41
C GLU A 159 6.05 -4.56 -8.65
N ILE A 160 4.85 -4.21 -8.20
CA ILE A 160 3.59 -4.88 -8.52
C ILE A 160 2.60 -3.90 -9.13
N SER A 161 1.66 -4.43 -9.91
CA SER A 161 0.60 -3.63 -10.52
C SER A 161 -0.71 -4.39 -10.67
N TRP A 162 -1.81 -3.63 -10.69
CA TRP A 162 -3.16 -4.07 -10.99
C TRP A 162 -3.79 -3.18 -12.06
N MET A 163 -4.92 -3.60 -12.62
CA MET A 163 -5.67 -2.78 -13.57
C MET A 163 -6.66 -1.89 -12.82
N LEU A 164 -6.74 -0.62 -13.23
CA LEU A 164 -7.81 0.27 -12.79
C LEU A 164 -9.06 -0.03 -13.62
N PRO A 165 -10.27 0.04 -13.03
CA PRO A 165 -11.49 -0.03 -13.81
C PRO A 165 -11.57 1.18 -14.75
N GLU A 166 -11.95 0.95 -16.02
CA GLU A 166 -12.13 2.04 -17.00
C GLU A 166 -13.23 3.02 -16.57
N VAL A 167 -14.28 2.49 -15.92
CA VAL A 167 -15.40 3.24 -15.36
C VAL A 167 -15.67 2.72 -13.95
N GLN A 168 -15.73 3.61 -12.96
CA GLN A 168 -16.13 3.22 -11.60
C GLN A 168 -17.64 3.01 -11.53
N ASP A 169 -18.06 1.93 -10.88
CA ASP A 169 -19.46 1.73 -10.50
C ASP A 169 -19.83 2.72 -9.40
N PRO A 170 -20.82 3.62 -9.62
CA PRO A 170 -21.27 4.55 -8.58
C PRO A 170 -21.76 3.86 -7.31
N LYS A 171 -22.25 2.61 -7.41
CA LYS A 171 -22.71 1.81 -6.28
C LYS A 171 -21.57 1.12 -5.54
N ALA A 172 -20.40 0.97 -6.14
CA ALA A 172 -19.26 0.29 -5.53
C ALA A 172 -17.97 1.07 -5.86
N PRO A 173 -17.90 2.36 -5.48
CA PRO A 173 -16.74 3.20 -5.76
C PRO A 173 -15.48 2.59 -5.15
N ILE A 174 -14.34 2.82 -5.78
CA ILE A 174 -13.06 2.53 -5.14
C ILE A 174 -12.57 3.84 -4.54
N GLU A 175 -12.45 3.89 -3.21
CA GLU A 175 -11.94 5.06 -2.49
C GLU A 175 -10.43 4.97 -2.30
N LYS A 176 -9.91 3.76 -2.11
CA LYS A 176 -8.48 3.50 -1.90
C LYS A 176 -8.13 2.04 -2.20
N TYR A 177 -6.84 1.77 -2.34
CA TYR A 177 -6.30 0.40 -2.34
C TYR A 177 -5.49 0.15 -1.08
N GLU A 178 -5.57 -1.07 -0.55
CA GLU A 178 -4.74 -1.52 0.55
C GLU A 178 -3.87 -2.70 0.11
N VAL A 179 -2.56 -2.58 0.33
CA VAL A 179 -1.58 -3.62 0.01
C VAL A 179 -1.11 -4.26 1.30
N TRP A 180 -1.23 -5.58 1.37
CA TRP A 180 -0.88 -6.38 2.54
C TRP A 180 0.19 -7.41 2.19
N GLY A 181 1.04 -7.72 3.17
CA GLY A 181 2.08 -8.74 3.04
C GLY A 181 2.22 -9.62 4.28
N PRO A 182 2.83 -10.80 4.15
CA PRO A 182 2.99 -11.76 5.23
C PRO A 182 4.00 -11.27 6.27
N ARG A 183 3.58 -11.12 7.52
CA ARG A 183 4.50 -10.85 8.63
C ARG A 183 5.16 -12.13 9.15
N TYR A 184 4.41 -13.23 9.13
CA TYR A 184 4.86 -14.55 9.55
C TYR A 184 4.37 -15.62 8.58
N CYS A 185 5.29 -16.51 8.18
CA CYS A 185 5.01 -17.68 7.37
C CYS A 185 5.31 -18.95 8.18
N SER A 186 4.45 -19.95 8.04
CA SER A 186 4.69 -21.30 8.49
C SER A 186 5.82 -21.95 7.69
N GLU A 187 6.38 -23.05 8.20
CA GLU A 187 7.34 -23.86 7.44
C GLU A 187 6.81 -24.39 6.10
N PRO A 188 5.57 -24.89 5.98
CA PRO A 188 5.02 -25.24 4.67
C PRO A 188 4.70 -24.02 3.78
N GLY A 189 4.87 -22.80 4.29
CA GLY A 189 4.73 -21.56 3.53
C GLY A 189 3.37 -20.89 3.64
N GLU A 190 2.50 -21.36 4.53
CA GLU A 190 1.20 -20.74 4.82
C GLU A 190 1.41 -19.43 5.60
N THR A 191 0.69 -18.38 5.23
CA THR A 191 0.76 -17.09 5.92
C THR A 191 -0.19 -17.10 7.12
N PHE A 192 0.32 -16.86 8.32
CA PHE A 192 -0.51 -16.77 9.54
C PHE A 192 -0.93 -15.36 9.90
N ASP A 193 -0.09 -14.38 9.56
CA ASP A 193 -0.29 -12.99 9.95
C ASP A 193 0.04 -12.07 8.78
N TRP A 194 -0.82 -11.09 8.55
CA TRP A 194 -0.72 -10.13 7.47
C TRP A 194 -0.59 -8.73 8.05
N VAL A 195 0.28 -7.93 7.44
CA VAL A 195 0.49 -6.53 7.83
C VAL A 195 0.21 -5.60 6.65
N LEU A 196 -0.45 -4.49 6.93
CA LEU A 196 -0.71 -3.44 5.95
C LEU A 196 0.60 -2.74 5.60
N LEU A 197 1.00 -2.84 4.33
CA LEU A 197 2.21 -2.23 3.79
C LEU A 197 1.97 -0.80 3.30
N ALA A 198 0.81 -0.55 2.70
CA ALA A 198 0.44 0.76 2.17
C ALA A 198 -1.06 0.92 1.94
N THR A 199 -1.51 2.16 2.07
CA THR A 199 -2.81 2.62 1.58
C THR A 199 -2.57 3.58 0.44
N LEU A 200 -3.20 3.34 -0.71
CA LEU A 200 -2.93 4.03 -1.96
C LEU A 200 -4.20 4.73 -2.49
N PRO A 201 -4.08 5.89 -3.15
CA PRO A 201 -5.20 6.56 -3.79
C PRO A 201 -5.87 5.68 -4.86
N PRO A 202 -7.15 5.94 -5.21
CA PRO A 202 -7.94 5.07 -6.09
C PRO A 202 -7.49 5.11 -7.56
N LEU A 203 -6.66 6.09 -7.94
CA LEU A 203 -6.07 6.19 -9.27
C LEU A 203 -4.65 5.59 -9.33
N GLN A 204 -4.13 5.08 -8.22
CA GLN A 204 -2.82 4.44 -8.19
C GLN A 204 -2.97 2.94 -8.41
N SER A 205 -2.30 2.44 -9.44
CA SER A 205 -2.38 1.04 -9.90
C SER A 205 -1.10 0.24 -9.69
N GLN A 206 -0.12 0.84 -9.04
CA GLN A 206 1.21 0.28 -8.85
C GLN A 206 1.71 0.53 -7.43
N PHE A 207 2.46 -0.45 -6.91
CA PHE A 207 3.13 -0.36 -5.62
C PHE A 207 4.54 -0.91 -5.73
N ILE A 208 5.49 -0.21 -5.12
CA ILE A 208 6.89 -0.64 -5.03
C ILE A 208 7.17 -0.98 -3.58
N ILE A 209 7.44 -2.26 -3.32
CA ILE A 209 7.93 -2.71 -2.02
C ILE A 209 9.44 -2.48 -1.96
N VAL A 210 9.92 -1.87 -0.88
CA VAL A 210 11.30 -1.44 -0.67
C VAL A 210 11.82 -1.98 0.67
N GLU A 211 13.03 -2.56 0.68
CA GLU A 211 13.64 -3.12 1.90
C GLU A 211 14.02 -2.04 2.92
N GLU A 212 14.14 -0.78 2.49
CA GLU A 212 14.51 0.34 3.35
C GLU A 212 13.38 0.76 4.31
N ALA A 213 12.13 0.36 4.04
CA ALA A 213 10.99 0.68 4.90
C ALA A 213 10.78 -0.42 5.96
N PRO A 214 10.77 -0.13 7.28
CA PRO A 214 10.77 -1.13 8.34
C PRO A 214 9.67 -2.20 8.23
N THR A 215 8.41 -1.81 8.02
CA THR A 215 7.29 -2.77 7.90
C THR A 215 7.42 -3.65 6.65
N GLN A 216 7.92 -3.09 5.55
CA GLN A 216 8.11 -3.82 4.29
C GLN A 216 9.32 -4.76 4.40
N GLN A 217 10.36 -4.34 5.10
CA GLN A 217 11.53 -5.13 5.44
C GLN A 217 11.12 -6.39 6.22
N ASP A 218 10.26 -6.26 7.24
CA ASP A 218 9.76 -7.40 8.01
C ASP A 218 9.05 -8.43 7.13
N VAL A 219 8.25 -7.97 6.16
CA VAL A 219 7.58 -8.84 5.18
C VAL A 219 8.58 -9.54 4.26
N MET A 220 9.57 -8.80 3.74
CA MET A 220 10.64 -9.41 2.94
C MET A 220 11.42 -10.46 3.75
N TRP A 221 11.70 -10.17 5.02
CA TRP A 221 12.40 -11.09 5.93
C TRP A 221 11.56 -12.30 6.34
N ALA A 222 10.23 -12.16 6.36
CA ALA A 222 9.34 -13.30 6.53
C ALA A 222 9.52 -14.28 5.37
N ALA A 223 9.57 -13.80 4.13
CA ALA A 223 9.83 -14.65 2.96
C ALA A 223 11.25 -15.24 2.95
N ASP A 224 12.25 -14.46 3.37
CA ASP A 224 13.64 -14.91 3.45
C ASP A 224 13.81 -16.06 4.47
N ARG A 225 13.21 -15.97 5.66
CA ARG A 225 13.30 -16.98 6.74
C ARG A 225 12.88 -18.39 6.30
N VAL A 226 11.87 -18.48 5.44
CA VAL A 226 11.34 -19.74 4.91
C VAL A 226 11.92 -20.10 3.54
N LEU A 227 12.78 -19.25 2.97
CA LEU A 227 13.42 -19.43 1.66
C LEU A 227 12.42 -19.78 0.55
N ARG A 228 11.23 -19.16 0.57
CA ARG A 228 10.13 -19.50 -0.34
C ARG A 228 10.46 -19.17 -1.79
N PRO A 229 10.02 -20.00 -2.77
CA PRO A 229 10.18 -19.68 -4.18
C PRO A 229 9.43 -18.41 -4.56
N THR A 230 8.28 -18.17 -3.94
CA THR A 230 7.45 -16.98 -4.15
C THR A 230 7.07 -16.29 -2.84
N MET A 231 6.92 -14.97 -2.88
CA MET A 231 6.35 -14.19 -1.78
C MET A 231 4.95 -13.72 -2.17
N SER A 232 3.96 -14.07 -1.35
CA SER A 232 2.57 -13.69 -1.57
C SER A 232 2.30 -12.25 -1.09
N LEU A 233 1.60 -11.45 -1.88
CA LEU A 233 1.04 -10.16 -1.50
C LEU A 233 -0.46 -10.15 -1.82
N ALA A 234 -1.23 -9.38 -1.05
CA ALA A 234 -2.66 -9.21 -1.27
C ALA A 234 -2.98 -7.74 -1.52
N VAL A 235 -3.79 -7.46 -2.55
CA VAL A 235 -4.29 -6.11 -2.84
C VAL A 235 -5.80 -6.10 -2.74
N TYR A 236 -6.34 -5.15 -1.99
CA TYR A 236 -7.77 -4.96 -1.79
C TYR A 236 -8.20 -3.62 -2.36
N ALA A 237 -9.33 -3.60 -3.06
CA ALA A 237 -10.06 -2.37 -3.36
C ALA A 237 -10.98 -2.07 -2.17
N VAL A 238 -10.94 -0.85 -1.63
CA VAL A 238 -11.64 -0.52 -0.38
C VAL A 238 -12.52 0.70 -0.55
N ASN A 239 -13.69 0.67 0.07
CA ASN A 239 -14.58 1.82 0.23
C ASN A 239 -15.20 1.84 1.64
N GLY A 240 -16.13 2.77 1.89
CA GLY A 240 -16.82 2.90 3.18
C GLY A 240 -17.58 1.66 3.68
N LYS A 241 -17.79 0.62 2.86
CA LYS A 241 -18.38 -0.66 3.30
C LYS A 241 -17.36 -1.71 3.71
N GLY A 242 -16.13 -1.61 3.23
CA GLY A 242 -15.07 -2.57 3.52
C GLY A 242 -14.23 -2.93 2.30
N PRO A 243 -13.30 -3.89 2.47
CA PRO A 243 -12.42 -4.37 1.42
C PRO A 243 -13.13 -5.38 0.50
N SER A 244 -12.75 -5.37 -0.77
CA SER A 244 -13.07 -6.40 -1.76
C SER A 244 -12.51 -7.77 -1.37
N GLU A 245 -12.73 -8.81 -2.19
CA GLU A 245 -11.86 -9.98 -2.13
C GLU A 245 -10.42 -9.61 -2.51
N ALA A 246 -9.46 -10.40 -2.03
CA ALA A 246 -8.05 -10.16 -2.23
C ALA A 246 -7.61 -10.51 -3.67
N LEU A 247 -6.93 -9.59 -4.33
CA LEU A 247 -6.07 -9.93 -5.47
C LEU A 247 -4.75 -10.47 -4.94
N SER A 248 -4.58 -11.79 -5.03
CA SER A 248 -3.32 -12.46 -4.68
C SER A 248 -2.27 -12.29 -5.78
N LEU A 249 -1.11 -11.77 -5.41
CA LEU A 249 0.06 -11.58 -6.26
C LEU A 249 1.22 -12.39 -5.72
N GLU A 250 1.85 -13.19 -6.57
CA GLU A 250 3.02 -14.00 -6.22
C GLU A 250 4.28 -13.38 -6.82
N LEU A 251 5.20 -12.92 -5.97
CA LEU A 251 6.48 -12.37 -6.40
C LEU A 251 7.50 -13.49 -6.55
N PRO A 252 8.19 -13.63 -7.69
CA PRO A 252 9.13 -14.73 -7.91
C PRO A 252 10.45 -14.51 -7.16
N TRP A 253 10.42 -14.77 -5.85
CA TRP A 253 11.38 -14.35 -4.84
C TRP A 253 12.78 -14.96 -5.03
N THR A 254 12.90 -16.29 -5.04
CA THR A 254 14.22 -16.96 -5.14
C THR A 254 14.88 -16.83 -6.52
N SER A 255 14.09 -16.58 -7.56
CA SER A 255 14.62 -16.24 -8.88
C SER A 255 15.14 -14.81 -8.94
N ALA A 256 14.47 -13.87 -8.28
CA ALA A 256 14.88 -12.47 -8.24
C ALA A 256 16.07 -12.23 -7.30
N PHE A 257 16.22 -13.05 -6.26
CA PHE A 257 17.30 -12.95 -5.28
C PHE A 257 18.09 -14.25 -5.19
N PRO A 258 18.99 -14.54 -6.16
CA PRO A 258 19.71 -15.81 -6.25
C PRO A 258 20.60 -16.12 -5.03
N TRP A 259 20.99 -15.12 -4.25
CA TRP A 259 21.74 -15.32 -3.01
C TRP A 259 20.88 -15.85 -1.86
N LEU A 260 19.56 -15.90 -1.98
CA LEU A 260 18.71 -16.65 -1.04
C LEU A 260 18.73 -18.16 -1.31
N ARG A 261 19.63 -18.65 -2.19
CA ARG A 261 19.80 -20.09 -2.45
C ARG A 261 20.83 -20.67 -1.50
N GLY A 262 20.39 -21.56 -0.62
CA GLY A 262 21.26 -22.27 0.32
C GLY A 262 20.46 -22.93 1.42
N VAL A 263 21.17 -23.34 2.47
CA VAL A 263 20.54 -23.89 3.67
C VAL A 263 20.63 -22.85 4.78
N GLY A 264 19.48 -22.52 5.39
CA GLY A 264 19.38 -21.59 6.51
C GLY A 264 20.10 -22.10 7.77
N SER A 265 20.29 -21.22 8.76
CA SER A 265 20.94 -21.55 10.03
C SER A 265 19.94 -21.65 11.18
N LEU A 266 20.15 -22.63 12.07
CA LEU A 266 19.49 -22.76 13.36
C LEU A 266 20.48 -22.38 14.47
N LEU A 267 20.02 -21.63 15.49
CA LEU A 267 20.81 -21.32 16.67
C LEU A 267 20.44 -22.23 17.84
N CYS A 268 21.40 -23.02 18.33
CA CYS A 268 21.16 -23.87 19.49
C CYS A 268 21.03 -23.04 20.77
N GLY A 269 19.90 -23.11 21.47
CA GLY A 269 19.72 -22.42 22.76
C GLY A 269 20.60 -22.92 23.90
N LYS A 270 21.18 -24.13 23.79
CA LYS A 270 22.05 -24.73 24.84
C LYS A 270 23.53 -24.38 24.68
N CYS A 271 24.06 -24.45 23.46
CA CYS A 271 25.49 -24.25 23.20
C CYS A 271 25.80 -23.11 22.22
N PHE A 272 24.77 -22.40 21.73
CA PHE A 272 24.88 -21.25 20.82
C PHE A 272 25.60 -21.54 19.50
N LYS A 273 25.77 -22.82 19.14
CA LYS A 273 26.38 -23.20 17.86
C LYS A 273 25.36 -23.09 16.72
N LEU A 274 25.76 -22.47 15.62
CA LEU A 274 24.99 -22.46 14.38
C LEU A 274 25.04 -23.83 13.71
N THR A 275 23.88 -24.32 13.32
CA THR A 275 23.72 -25.63 12.65
C THR A 275 22.94 -25.44 11.35
N PRO A 276 23.32 -26.08 10.24
CA PRO A 276 22.53 -26.03 9.01
C PRO A 276 21.15 -26.65 9.23
N ARG A 277 20.09 -25.98 8.78
CA ARG A 277 18.72 -26.51 8.84
C ARG A 277 18.57 -27.75 7.96
N GLY A 278 18.03 -28.84 8.49
CA GLY A 278 17.70 -30.01 7.68
C GLY A 278 16.64 -29.66 6.63
N ALA A 279 16.91 -29.90 5.34
CA ALA A 279 16.03 -29.48 4.24
C ALA A 279 14.62 -30.11 4.25
N ARG A 280 14.37 -31.16 5.04
CA ARG A 280 13.10 -31.91 5.08
C ARG A 280 12.67 -32.35 6.47
N GLN A 281 13.34 -31.92 7.53
CA GLN A 281 13.07 -32.40 8.89
C GLN A 281 12.64 -31.23 9.77
N ALA A 282 11.51 -31.38 10.46
CA ALA A 282 11.03 -30.42 11.47
C ALA A 282 12.04 -30.24 12.62
N TRP A 283 12.91 -31.24 12.82
CA TRP A 283 13.94 -31.25 13.84
C TRP A 283 15.32 -31.50 13.24
N THR A 284 16.33 -30.76 13.71
CA THR A 284 17.73 -30.94 13.32
C THR A 284 18.60 -31.09 14.57
N ALA A 285 19.43 -32.13 14.64
CA ALA A 285 20.35 -32.29 15.76
C ALA A 285 21.45 -31.23 15.75
N CYS A 286 21.67 -30.55 16.87
CA CYS A 286 22.72 -29.55 17.01
C CYS A 286 24.10 -30.17 16.77
N ALA A 287 24.90 -29.56 15.88
CA ALA A 287 26.26 -30.01 15.56
C ALA A 287 27.28 -29.85 16.71
N GLY A 288 26.85 -29.30 17.86
CA GLY A 288 27.69 -29.10 19.04
C GLY A 288 27.36 -30.10 20.15
N CYS A 289 26.13 -30.05 20.65
CA CYS A 289 25.69 -30.84 21.80
C CYS A 289 24.70 -31.97 21.48
N GLY A 290 24.32 -32.15 20.20
CA GLY A 290 23.39 -33.20 19.76
C GLY A 290 21.91 -32.96 20.09
N VAL A 291 21.56 -31.90 20.85
CA VAL A 291 20.16 -31.57 21.18
C VAL A 291 19.36 -31.30 19.91
N GLY A 292 18.14 -31.85 19.82
CA GLY A 292 17.21 -31.57 18.73
C GLY A 292 16.77 -30.11 18.72
N LEU A 293 16.89 -29.46 17.57
CA LEU A 293 16.49 -28.07 17.33
C LEU A 293 15.25 -28.05 16.45
N ALA A 294 14.20 -27.38 16.91
CA ALA A 294 13.03 -27.10 16.08
C ALA A 294 13.39 -26.11 14.98
N ALA A 295 12.77 -26.24 13.80
CA ALA A 295 13.03 -25.33 12.70
C ALA A 295 12.49 -23.90 12.92
N GLU A 296 11.62 -23.69 13.93
CA GLU A 296 11.25 -22.37 14.45
C GLU A 296 12.44 -21.56 15.03
N LEU A 297 13.53 -22.24 15.43
CA LEU A 297 14.77 -21.60 15.87
C LEU A 297 15.64 -21.11 14.71
N ALA A 298 15.08 -21.03 13.50
CA ALA A 298 15.74 -20.46 12.34
C ALA A 298 16.03 -18.98 12.56
N ILE A 299 17.29 -18.61 12.29
CA ILE A 299 17.73 -17.23 12.34
C ILE A 299 18.25 -16.82 10.95
N VAL A 300 18.05 -15.56 10.62
CA VAL A 300 18.65 -14.94 9.44
C VAL A 300 19.98 -14.33 9.86
N VAL A 301 21.09 -14.86 9.33
CA VAL A 301 22.43 -14.30 9.56
C VAL A 301 22.78 -13.43 8.36
N ARG A 302 23.15 -12.16 8.59
CA ARG A 302 23.52 -11.22 7.52
C ARG A 302 25.00 -10.87 7.57
N CYS A 303 25.60 -10.71 6.40
CA CYS A 303 26.97 -10.25 6.25
C CYS A 303 27.07 -8.78 6.61
N THR A 304 27.94 -8.43 7.54
CA THR A 304 28.15 -7.04 7.98
C THR A 304 28.72 -6.13 6.88
N GLY A 305 29.31 -6.71 5.82
CA GLY A 305 29.90 -5.94 4.72
C GLY A 305 28.89 -5.55 3.63
N CYS A 306 28.05 -6.49 3.19
CA CYS A 306 27.12 -6.27 2.07
C CYS A 306 25.64 -6.47 2.40
N GLY A 307 25.30 -6.82 3.64
CA GLY A 307 23.92 -7.10 4.07
C GLY A 307 23.32 -8.41 3.53
N GLY A 308 24.01 -9.09 2.61
CA GLY A 308 23.57 -10.37 2.05
C GLY A 308 23.52 -11.48 3.10
N GLU A 309 22.60 -12.42 2.92
CA GLU A 309 22.46 -13.54 3.85
C GLU A 309 23.68 -14.46 3.85
N VAL A 310 23.93 -15.04 5.02
CA VAL A 310 24.98 -16.01 5.25
C VAL A 310 24.32 -17.39 5.36
N LEU A 311 24.48 -18.18 4.31
CA LEU A 311 23.86 -19.50 4.18
C LEU A 311 24.93 -20.58 4.12
N TRP A 312 24.53 -21.80 4.47
CA TRP A 312 25.38 -22.96 4.31
C TRP A 312 25.41 -23.41 2.84
N GLN A 313 26.60 -23.48 2.27
CA GLN A 313 26.89 -24.01 0.93
C GLN A 313 28.13 -24.88 1.01
N HIS A 314 28.06 -26.12 0.51
CA HIS A 314 29.21 -27.05 0.47
C HIS A 314 29.97 -27.18 1.81
N ASN A 315 29.24 -27.29 2.93
CA ASN A 315 29.78 -27.32 4.30
C ASN A 315 30.49 -26.04 4.78
N ALA A 316 30.43 -24.94 4.05
CA ALA A 316 30.90 -23.63 4.49
C ALA A 316 29.72 -22.71 4.77
N LEU A 317 29.82 -21.95 5.86
CA LEU A 317 28.92 -20.85 6.16
C LEU A 317 29.49 -19.61 5.46
N SER A 318 28.84 -19.16 4.39
CA SER A 318 29.36 -18.06 3.56
C SER A 318 28.26 -17.08 3.17
N CYS A 319 28.62 -15.80 3.05
CA CYS A 319 27.71 -14.82 2.48
C CYS A 319 27.48 -15.14 1.01
N THR A 320 26.25 -15.34 0.63
CA THR A 320 25.87 -15.72 -0.72
C THR A 320 25.94 -14.56 -1.72
N SER A 321 25.97 -13.32 -1.23
CA SER A 321 26.16 -12.11 -2.03
C SER A 321 27.64 -11.81 -2.31
N CYS A 322 28.48 -11.65 -1.28
CA CYS A 322 29.89 -11.28 -1.46
C CYS A 322 30.88 -12.46 -1.37
N ARG A 323 30.39 -13.69 -1.17
CA ARG A 323 31.18 -14.93 -1.03
C ARG A 323 32.15 -14.99 0.15
N LYS A 324 32.09 -14.02 1.08
CA LYS A 324 32.89 -14.05 2.30
C LYS A 324 32.54 -15.27 3.15
N SER A 325 33.54 -16.09 3.50
CA SER A 325 33.37 -17.23 4.42
C SER A 325 33.41 -16.77 5.87
N PHE A 326 32.53 -17.35 6.70
CA PHE A 326 32.40 -17.08 8.13
C PHE A 326 32.73 -18.30 8.98
N GLY A 327 32.79 -19.49 8.38
CA GLY A 327 33.12 -20.72 9.08
C GLY A 327 32.89 -21.95 8.24
N HIS A 328 33.32 -23.10 8.76
CA HIS A 328 33.07 -24.40 8.16
C HIS A 328 32.30 -25.27 9.14
N ASN A 329 31.38 -26.08 8.63
CA ASN A 329 30.74 -27.11 9.42
C ASN A 329 31.79 -28.20 9.64
N MET A 330 32.38 -28.23 10.82
CA MET A 330 33.20 -29.36 11.22
C MET A 330 32.31 -30.60 11.15
N PRO A 331 32.62 -31.60 10.30
CA PRO A 331 31.85 -32.83 10.29
C PRO A 331 31.82 -33.35 11.73
N SER A 332 30.63 -33.72 12.20
CA SER A 332 30.47 -34.36 13.51
C SER A 332 31.53 -35.44 13.57
N ARG A 333 32.52 -35.30 14.48
CA ARG A 333 33.45 -36.39 14.76
C ARG A 333 32.55 -37.57 15.04
N ARG A 334 32.45 -38.52 14.09
CA ARG A 334 31.74 -39.77 14.32
C ARG A 334 32.33 -40.27 15.61
N SER A 335 31.49 -40.36 16.65
CA SER A 335 31.89 -40.94 17.92
C SER A 335 32.32 -42.37 17.60
N HIS A 336 33.62 -42.56 17.37
CA HIS A 336 34.28 -43.86 17.26
C HIS A 336 34.23 -44.51 18.64
N GLY A 337 33.04 -44.90 19.07
CA GLY A 337 32.79 -45.32 20.43
C GLY A 337 31.43 -45.96 20.59
N GLN A 338 31.15 -47.00 19.79
CA GLN A 338 30.21 -48.07 20.15
C GLN A 338 30.33 -49.31 19.24
N ASP A 339 31.53 -49.65 18.76
CA ASP A 339 31.85 -51.02 18.31
C ASP A 339 32.61 -51.70 19.44
N GLY A 340 31.90 -52.22 20.43
CA GLY A 340 32.57 -52.86 21.55
C GLY A 340 31.68 -53.31 22.69
N HIS A 341 30.58 -54.01 22.42
CA HIS A 341 30.04 -55.04 23.32
C HIS A 341 28.87 -55.77 22.66
N ASP A 342 29.16 -56.73 21.77
CA ASP A 342 28.26 -57.86 21.50
C ASP A 342 29.05 -59.02 20.83
N ARG A 343 29.96 -59.59 21.60
CA ARG A 343 30.39 -60.99 21.42
C ARG A 343 30.16 -61.72 22.75
N TYR A 344 28.92 -62.11 23.00
CA TYR A 344 28.65 -63.25 23.87
C TYR A 344 28.34 -64.45 22.98
N HIS A 345 29.36 -65.30 22.79
CA HIS A 345 29.23 -66.62 22.20
C HIS A 345 28.34 -67.49 23.09
N GLY A 346 27.12 -67.76 22.65
CA GLY A 346 26.32 -68.87 23.15
C GLY A 346 26.80 -70.19 22.54
N ALA A 347 27.82 -70.79 23.15
CA ALA A 347 28.09 -72.22 22.98
C ALA A 347 27.17 -72.99 23.93
N ARG A 348 26.27 -73.82 23.38
CA ARG A 348 25.73 -74.98 24.11
C ARG A 348 25.79 -76.20 23.20
N ALA A 349 26.62 -77.14 23.64
CA ALA A 349 26.53 -78.56 23.32
C ALA A 349 25.15 -79.08 23.77
N TRP A 350 24.50 -79.89 22.93
CA TRP A 350 24.34 -81.35 23.04
C TRP A 350 23.51 -81.82 21.84
#